data_AF-A0A1Q3VBJ7-F1
#
_entry.id   AF-A0A1Q3VBJ7-F1
#
_cell.length_a   1.000
_cell.length_b   1.000
_cell.length_c   1.000
_cell.angle_alpha   90.00
_cell.angle_beta   90.00
_cell.angle_gamma   90.00
#
_symmetry.space_group_name_H-M   'P 1'
#
loop_
_entity.id
_entity.type
_entity.pdbx_description
1 polymer ?
#
loop_
_entity_poly.entity_id
_entity_poly.type
_entity_poly.pdbx_seq_one_letter_code
_entity_poly.pdbx_strand_id
1 'polypeptide(L)'
;MNPANPRSYDRSLRREVRNPILALPAIRSLQTMPAETRAALTVLLGDLAQDAAARADHAWRRHKAPMAAYWKAVAVYARHTARAIRALP
;
A
#
# COMPACT_ATOMS: atom_id res chain seq x y z
N MET A 1 -1.40 34.34 -11.03
CA MET A 1 -2.10 33.61 -9.95
C MET A 1 -3.17 32.76 -10.60
N ASN A 2 -2.91 31.46 -10.82
CA ASN A 2 -3.80 30.58 -11.59
C ASN A 2 -4.77 29.90 -10.60
N PRO A 3 -6.10 30.07 -10.72
CA PRO A 3 -7.05 29.47 -9.78
C PRO A 3 -7.02 27.96 -9.96
N ALA A 4 -6.52 27.25 -8.95
CA ALA A 4 -6.45 25.79 -8.96
C ALA A 4 -7.84 25.20 -9.24
N ASN A 5 -7.94 24.41 -10.32
CA ASN A 5 -9.16 23.75 -10.76
C ASN A 5 -9.72 22.86 -9.63
N PRO A 6 -10.93 23.15 -9.09
CA PRO A 6 -11.49 22.44 -7.94
C PRO A 6 -11.76 20.96 -8.20
N ARG A 7 -11.83 20.52 -9.47
CA ARG A 7 -12.00 19.11 -9.85
C ARG A 7 -10.79 18.22 -9.53
N SER A 8 -9.58 18.80 -9.44
CA SER A 8 -8.35 18.04 -9.19
C SER A 8 -8.17 17.65 -7.72
N TYR A 9 -8.70 18.45 -6.80
CA TYR A 9 -8.58 18.20 -5.35
C TYR A 9 -9.47 17.02 -4.91
N ASP A 10 -10.65 16.91 -5.50
CA ASP A 10 -11.64 15.86 -5.23
C ASP A 10 -11.13 14.45 -5.63
N ARG A 11 -10.40 14.34 -6.73
CA ARG A 11 -9.79 13.06 -7.17
C ARG A 11 -8.77 12.51 -6.16
N SER A 12 -7.87 13.36 -5.65
CA SER A 12 -6.79 12.97 -4.73
C SER A 12 -7.27 12.58 -3.32
N LEU A 13 -8.52 12.91 -2.99
CA LEU A 13 -9.16 12.55 -1.71
C LEU A 13 -9.77 11.14 -1.73
N ARG A 14 -10.07 10.59 -2.92
CA ARG A 14 -10.67 9.25 -3.07
C ARG A 14 -9.78 8.17 -2.47
N ARG A 15 -10.37 7.25 -1.71
CA ARG A 15 -9.64 6.19 -1.00
C ARG A 15 -8.92 5.26 -1.98
N GLU A 16 -9.50 5.02 -3.14
CA GLU A 16 -8.96 4.17 -4.21
C GLU A 16 -7.77 4.83 -4.90
N VAL A 17 -7.74 6.17 -4.97
CA VAL A 17 -6.60 6.92 -5.51
C VAL A 17 -5.42 6.89 -4.53
N ARG A 18 -5.71 6.88 -3.22
CA ARG A 18 -4.69 6.78 -2.16
C ARG A 18 -4.25 5.34 -1.88
N ASN A 19 -5.07 4.37 -2.24
CA ASN A 19 -4.78 2.95 -2.13
C ASN A 19 -5.36 2.22 -3.36
N PRO A 20 -4.55 2.05 -4.43
CA PRO A 20 -5.02 1.44 -5.68
C PRO A 20 -5.46 -0.02 -5.51
N ILE A 21 -5.03 -0.68 -4.42
CA ILE A 21 -5.42 -2.06 -4.09
C ILE A 21 -6.93 -2.17 -3.86
N LEU A 22 -7.60 -1.12 -3.38
CA LEU A 22 -9.06 -1.13 -3.16
C LEU A 22 -9.87 -1.29 -4.45
N ALA A 23 -9.29 -0.97 -5.61
CA ALA A 23 -9.95 -1.17 -6.90
C ALA A 23 -9.92 -2.63 -7.37
N LEU A 24 -9.09 -3.49 -6.77
CA LEU A 24 -8.97 -4.90 -7.15
C LEU A 24 -10.15 -5.70 -6.58
N PRO A 25 -10.94 -6.41 -7.41
CA PRO A 25 -12.06 -7.22 -6.95
C PRO A 25 -11.70 -8.24 -5.88
N ALA A 26 -10.50 -8.85 -5.99
CA ALA A 26 -10.01 -9.86 -5.06
C ALA A 26 -9.87 -9.38 -3.62
N ILE A 27 -9.72 -8.07 -3.38
CA ILE A 27 -9.63 -7.51 -2.03
C ILE A 27 -10.93 -7.67 -1.26
N ARG A 28 -12.08 -7.62 -1.94
CA ARG A 28 -13.37 -7.89 -1.29
C ARG A 28 -13.41 -9.29 -0.71
N SER A 29 -12.87 -10.28 -1.42
CA SER A 29 -12.77 -11.67 -0.94
C SER A 29 -11.84 -11.80 0.27
N LEU A 30 -10.76 -11.01 0.34
CA LEU A 30 -9.90 -10.97 1.53
C LEU A 30 -10.58 -10.29 2.73
N GLN A 31 -11.41 -9.27 2.47
CA GLN A 31 -12.17 -8.59 3.52
C GLN A 31 -13.25 -9.51 4.15
N THR A 32 -13.76 -10.49 3.41
CA THR A 32 -14.75 -11.47 3.93
C THR A 32 -14.12 -12.63 4.73
N MET A 33 -12.79 -12.72 4.81
CA MET A 33 -12.13 -13.76 5.60
C MET A 33 -12.44 -13.63 7.11
N PRO A 34 -12.27 -14.71 7.91
CA PRO A 34 -12.36 -14.62 9.37
C PRO A 34 -11.45 -13.52 9.94
N ALA A 35 -11.87 -12.89 11.04
CA ALA A 35 -11.17 -11.74 11.60
C ALA A 35 -9.74 -12.09 12.02
N GLU A 36 -9.54 -13.28 12.55
CA GLU A 36 -8.27 -13.84 12.99
C GLU A 36 -7.32 -14.02 11.80
N THR A 37 -7.84 -14.54 10.68
CA THR A 37 -7.06 -14.70 9.44
C THR A 37 -6.64 -13.35 8.88
N ARG A 38 -7.54 -12.37 8.83
CA ARG A 38 -7.19 -11.01 8.39
C ARG A 38 -6.17 -10.37 9.32
N ALA A 39 -6.28 -10.58 10.64
CA ALA A 39 -5.32 -10.07 11.61
C ALA A 39 -3.93 -10.67 11.39
N ALA A 40 -3.82 -12.00 11.29
CA ALA A 40 -2.56 -12.69 11.02
C ALA A 40 -1.92 -12.22 9.71
N LEU A 41 -2.71 -12.10 8.64
CA LEU A 41 -2.22 -11.60 7.36
C LEU A 41 -1.80 -10.13 7.42
N THR A 42 -2.50 -9.30 8.20
CA THR A 42 -2.14 -7.88 8.41
C THR A 42 -0.79 -7.75 9.10
N VAL A 43 -0.52 -8.60 10.10
CA VAL A 43 0.79 -8.65 10.78
C VAL A 43 1.88 -9.04 9.79
N LEU A 44 1.71 -10.16 9.08
CA LEU A 44 2.69 -10.64 8.11
C LEU A 44 3.01 -9.59 7.02
N LEU A 45 1.98 -8.95 6.46
CA LEU A 45 2.15 -7.88 5.47
C LEU A 45 2.81 -6.63 6.04
N GLY A 46 2.58 -6.35 7.33
CA GLY A 46 3.27 -5.30 8.08
C GLY A 46 4.77 -5.56 8.19
N ASP A 47 5.14 -6.78 8.54
CA ASP A 47 6.55 -7.21 8.65
C ASP A 47 7.23 -7.18 7.29
N LEU A 48 6.58 -7.71 6.25
CA LEU A 48 7.07 -7.64 4.87
C LEU A 48 7.29 -6.18 4.42
N ALA A 49 6.37 -5.28 4.76
CA ALA A 49 6.52 -3.87 4.41
C ALA A 49 7.71 -3.21 5.10
N GLN A 50 8.01 -3.59 6.35
CA GLN A 50 9.15 -3.08 7.10
C GLN A 50 10.48 -3.62 6.54
N ASP A 51 10.58 -4.93 6.33
CA ASP A 51 11.77 -5.55 5.73
C ASP A 51 12.06 -4.98 4.33
N ALA A 52 11.03 -4.88 3.48
CA ALA A 52 11.17 -4.29 2.15
C ALA A 52 11.62 -2.82 2.22
N ALA A 53 11.11 -2.03 3.17
CA ALA A 53 11.57 -0.64 3.34
C ALA A 53 13.06 -0.59 3.74
N ALA A 54 13.49 -1.42 4.68
CA ALA A 54 14.90 -1.49 5.08
C ALA A 54 15.83 -1.92 3.92
N ARG A 55 15.38 -2.87 3.07
CA ARG A 55 16.09 -3.27 1.86
C ARG A 55 16.16 -2.17 0.82
N ALA A 56 15.10 -1.38 0.66
CA ALA A 56 15.11 -0.21 -0.21
C ALA A 56 16.16 0.81 0.25
N ASP A 57 16.18 1.13 1.54
CA ASP A 57 17.15 2.07 2.12
C ASP A 57 18.59 1.55 2.03
N HIS A 58 18.80 0.24 2.19
CA HIS A 58 20.10 -0.37 1.94
C HIS A 58 20.52 -0.27 0.47
N ALA A 59 19.61 -0.53 -0.47
CA ALA A 59 19.88 -0.40 -1.91
C ALA A 59 20.19 1.04 -2.32
N TRP A 60 19.48 2.03 -1.75
CA TRP A 60 19.78 3.45 -1.93
C TRP A 60 21.20 3.81 -1.48
N ARG A 61 21.58 3.39 -0.26
CA ARG A 61 22.94 3.60 0.28
C ARG A 61 24.04 2.94 -0.55
N ARG A 62 23.71 1.90 -1.32
CA ARG A 62 24.63 1.18 -2.22
C ARG A 62 24.56 1.69 -3.67
N HIS A 63 23.87 2.80 -3.93
CA HIS A 63 23.67 3.37 -5.27
C HIS A 63 22.98 2.40 -6.26
N LYS A 64 22.12 1.50 -5.77
CA LYS A 64 21.35 0.54 -6.58
C LYS A 64 19.91 1.03 -6.79
N ALA A 65 19.75 2.13 -7.53
CA ALA A 65 18.46 2.82 -7.66
C ALA A 65 17.29 1.93 -8.15
N PRO A 66 17.45 1.07 -9.19
CA PRO A 66 16.34 0.21 -9.63
C PRO A 66 15.88 -0.78 -8.55
N MET A 67 16.84 -1.35 -7.81
CA MET A 67 16.55 -2.29 -6.73
C MET A 67 15.89 -1.57 -5.54
N ALA A 68 16.31 -0.34 -5.26
CA ALA A 68 15.71 0.48 -4.24
C ALA A 68 14.25 0.83 -4.56
N ALA A 69 13.96 1.19 -5.82
CA ALA A 69 12.61 1.44 -6.31
C ALA A 69 11.73 0.18 -6.24
N TYR A 70 12.26 -0.99 -6.65
CA TYR A 70 11.58 -2.28 -6.53
C TYR A 70 11.17 -2.56 -5.07
N TRP A 71 12.12 -2.54 -4.15
CA TRP A 71 11.83 -2.80 -2.73
C TRP A 71 10.87 -1.77 -2.14
N LYS A 72 10.96 -0.50 -2.57
CA LYS A 72 10.01 0.54 -2.14
C LYS A 72 8.60 0.25 -2.63
N ALA A 73 8.45 -0.21 -3.87
CA ALA A 73 7.15 -0.61 -4.41
C ALA A 73 6.56 -1.80 -3.62
N VAL A 74 7.37 -2.82 -3.32
CA VAL A 74 6.95 -3.95 -2.47
C VAL A 74 6.46 -3.45 -1.10
N ALA A 75 7.23 -2.57 -0.44
CA ALA A 75 6.85 -2.03 0.86
C ALA A 75 5.52 -1.27 0.83
N VAL A 76 5.31 -0.46 -0.21
CA VAL A 76 4.08 0.32 -0.41
C VAL A 76 2.89 -0.59 -0.66
N TYR A 77 3.01 -1.56 -1.58
CA TYR A 77 1.92 -2.47 -1.91
C TYR A 77 1.57 -3.41 -0.75
N ALA A 78 2.55 -3.92 -0.01
CA ALA A 78 2.30 -4.71 1.19
C ALA A 78 1.51 -3.93 2.25
N ARG A 79 1.90 -2.67 2.51
CA ARG A 79 1.18 -1.78 3.44
C ARG A 79 -0.22 -1.43 2.94
N HIS A 80 -0.39 -1.21 1.64
CA HIS A 80 -1.68 -0.96 1.03
C HIS A 80 -2.64 -2.13 1.17
N THR A 81 -2.15 -3.36 0.92
CA THR A 81 -2.92 -4.58 1.12
C THR A 81 -3.28 -4.77 2.59
N ALA A 82 -2.33 -4.61 3.51
CA ALA A 82 -2.58 -4.72 4.96
C ALA A 82 -3.68 -3.76 5.43
N ARG A 83 -3.67 -2.51 4.94
CA ARG A 83 -4.70 -1.52 5.26
C ARG A 83 -6.05 -1.86 4.63
N ALA A 84 -6.05 -2.41 3.41
CA ALA A 84 -7.28 -2.78 2.71
C ALA A 84 -7.99 -3.96 3.41
N ILE A 85 -7.26 -4.99 3.83
CA ILE A 85 -7.84 -6.15 4.52
C ILE A 85 -8.27 -5.84 5.96
N ARG A 86 -7.63 -4.86 6.62
CA ARG A 86 -8.04 -4.40 7.95
C ARG A 86 -9.32 -3.55 7.92
N ALA A 87 -9.54 -2.80 6.86
CA ALA A 87 -10.75 -1.99 6.72
C ALA A 87 -11.96 -2.92 6.60
N LEU A 88 -12.80 -2.93 7.65
CA LEU A 88 -14.13 -3.53 7.57
C LEU A 88 -14.93 -2.77 6.49
N PRO A 89 -15.72 -3.45 5.64
CA PRO A 89 -16.70 -2.79 4.78
C PRO A 89 -17.71 -1.97 5.60
#